data_AF-A0A0S8EVC4-F1
#
_entry.id   AF-A0A0S8EVC4-F1
#
_cell.length_a   1.000
_cell.length_b   1.000
_cell.length_c   1.000
_cell.angle_alpha   90.00
_cell.angle_beta   90.00
_cell.angle_gamma   90.00
#
_symmetry.space_group_name_H-M   'P 1'
#
loop_
_entity.id
_entity.type
_entity.pdbx_description
1 polymer ?
#
loop_
_entity_poly.entity_id
_entity_poly.type
_entity_poly.pdbx_seq_one_letter_code
_entity_poly.pdbx_strand_id
1 'polypeptide(L)'
;MKTFSNKIQTIDRGCTLQGTLSGRAVPRPDVDSGYPSIEPVLMHGGADKAVTRITGERASPAGHPDTRNSKLKIGVLIPSTNTTLETELWELIIRNRAALPGVGLHSVNVLTPAPSLQTKEETEKYGNDFKNNTIAATQTALHAEPHYLILGFSLEMVYGSLEGLEAIPDQVEQQFGLGLAVWREGGAGSAQQVWGEAGERSDTLQRTRQPEHPAVLR
;
A
#
# COMPACT_ATOMS: atom_id res chain seq x y z
N MET A 1 4.77 -14.05 16.73
CA MET A 1 6.13 -13.64 16.33
C MET A 1 6.27 -13.98 14.87
N LYS A 2 6.71 -13.03 14.02
CA LYS A 2 6.80 -13.18 12.57
C LYS A 2 8.25 -13.04 12.12
N THR A 3 8.65 -13.86 11.14
CA THR A 3 9.93 -13.72 10.43
C THR A 3 9.68 -12.93 9.16
N PHE A 4 10.33 -11.79 9.02
CA PHE A 4 10.19 -10.90 7.87
C PHE A 4 11.11 -11.34 6.70
N SER A 5 10.91 -10.76 5.52
CA SER A 5 11.65 -11.07 4.28
C SER A 5 13.17 -10.96 4.46
N ASN A 6 13.61 -10.03 5.31
CA ASN A 6 15.01 -9.80 5.68
C ASN A 6 15.51 -10.64 6.88
N LYS A 7 14.74 -11.66 7.29
CA LYS A 7 15.04 -12.59 8.40
C LYS A 7 14.98 -11.97 9.81
N ILE A 8 14.54 -10.72 9.96
CA ILE A 8 14.27 -10.15 11.28
C ILE A 8 13.07 -10.87 11.91
N GLN A 9 13.16 -11.20 13.19
CA GLN A 9 12.07 -11.79 13.97
C GLN A 9 11.57 -10.78 15.00
N THR A 10 10.29 -10.44 14.93
CA THR A 10 9.66 -9.51 15.87
C THR A 10 8.18 -9.84 16.08
N ILE A 11 7.50 -9.07 16.93
CA ILE A 11 6.07 -9.20 17.16
C ILE A 11 5.34 -8.85 15.86
N ASP A 12 4.41 -9.71 15.47
CA ASP A 12 3.53 -9.44 14.33
C ASP A 12 2.44 -8.48 14.77
N ARG A 13 2.41 -7.28 14.18
CA ARG A 13 1.39 -6.25 14.44
C ARG A 13 0.31 -6.21 13.37
N GLY A 14 0.15 -7.27 12.57
CA GLY A 14 -0.89 -7.37 11.56
C GLY A 14 -2.27 -7.21 12.18
N CYS A 15 -3.21 -6.67 11.40
CA CYS A 15 -4.59 -6.52 11.84
C CYS A 15 -5.56 -6.79 10.68
N THR A 16 -6.83 -6.91 11.02
CA THR A 16 -7.92 -6.94 10.04
C THR A 16 -8.66 -5.62 10.11
N LEU A 17 -8.83 -4.97 8.96
CA LEU A 17 -9.64 -3.78 8.79
C LEU A 17 -11.03 -4.19 8.33
N GLN A 18 -12.08 -3.53 8.82
CA GLN A 18 -13.43 -3.74 8.30
C GLN A 18 -13.83 -2.57 7.42
N GLY A 19 -14.02 -2.83 6.12
CA GLY A 19 -14.47 -1.81 5.17
C GLY A 19 -15.86 -1.32 5.54
N THR A 20 -16.03 -0.02 5.77
CA THR A 20 -17.29 0.60 6.18
C THR A 20 -18.28 0.66 5.03
N LEU A 21 -17.81 0.85 3.80
CA LEU A 21 -18.68 0.81 2.62
C LEU A 21 -18.91 -0.60 2.08
N SER A 22 -17.89 -1.47 2.13
CA SER A 22 -18.01 -2.84 1.61
C SER A 22 -18.51 -3.86 2.64
N GLY A 23 -18.44 -3.54 3.94
CA GLY A 23 -18.65 -4.48 5.05
C GLY A 23 -17.57 -5.57 5.18
N ARG A 24 -16.66 -5.67 4.19
CA ARG A 24 -15.68 -6.75 4.05
C ARG A 24 -14.55 -6.61 5.06
N ALA A 25 -14.22 -7.70 5.71
CA ALA A 25 -13.01 -7.84 6.51
C ALA A 25 -11.80 -7.97 5.57
N VAL A 26 -10.76 -7.19 5.83
CA VAL A 26 -9.61 -7.01 4.95
C VAL A 26 -8.33 -7.21 5.76
N PRO A 27 -7.46 -8.16 5.41
CA PRO A 27 -6.20 -8.34 6.11
C PRO A 27 -5.23 -7.20 5.76
N ARG A 28 -4.61 -6.63 6.80
CA ARG A 28 -3.49 -5.69 6.75
C ARG A 28 -2.28 -6.35 7.43
N PRO A 29 -1.26 -6.80 6.67
CA PRO A 29 -0.07 -7.39 7.26
C PRO A 29 0.77 -6.34 8.00
N ASP A 30 1.52 -6.78 9.00
CA ASP A 30 2.65 -6.00 9.52
C ASP A 30 3.79 -6.03 8.52
N VAL A 31 4.15 -4.86 8.01
CA VAL A 31 5.27 -4.66 7.06
C VAL A 31 6.33 -3.71 7.62
N ASP A 32 6.05 -3.00 8.71
CA ASP A 32 6.95 -1.97 9.23
C ASP A 32 7.88 -2.51 10.33
N SER A 33 7.42 -3.47 11.14
CA SER A 33 8.23 -3.97 12.27
C SER A 33 9.50 -4.69 11.82
N GLY A 34 9.55 -5.16 10.57
CA GLY A 34 10.70 -5.80 9.97
C GLY A 34 11.66 -4.86 9.25
N TYR A 35 11.41 -3.55 9.15
CA TYR A 35 12.29 -2.68 8.37
C TYR A 35 13.72 -2.62 8.94
N PRO A 36 14.75 -2.63 8.08
CA PRO A 36 16.12 -2.50 8.54
C PRO A 36 16.31 -1.19 9.30
N SER A 37 16.98 -1.28 10.44
CA SER A 37 17.25 -0.18 11.37
C SER A 37 18.26 0.85 10.87
N ILE A 38 18.62 0.84 9.59
CA ILE A 38 19.60 1.75 9.01
C ILE A 38 18.87 3.01 8.59
N GLU A 39 19.13 4.11 9.30
CA GLU A 39 18.60 5.43 8.94
C GLU A 39 19.14 5.80 7.53
N PRO A 40 18.28 6.17 6.55
CA PRO A 40 18.77 6.69 5.28
C PRO A 40 19.49 8.02 5.53
N VAL A 41 20.80 7.90 5.58
CA VAL A 41 21.77 8.91 5.96
C VAL A 41 21.67 10.22 5.16
N LEU A 42 21.05 10.16 3.99
CA LEU A 42 20.91 11.27 3.04
C LEU A 42 19.81 12.29 3.38
N MET A 43 18.89 12.00 4.30
CA MET A 43 17.69 12.85 4.45
C MET A 43 17.83 14.00 5.44
N HIS A 44 18.75 13.96 6.43
CA HIS A 44 18.70 14.88 7.60
C HIS A 44 20.05 15.53 8.02
N GLY A 45 21.10 15.45 7.20
CA GLY A 45 22.35 16.13 7.53
C GLY A 45 23.23 16.36 6.31
N GLY A 46 23.85 17.54 6.22
CA GLY A 46 24.86 17.84 5.20
C GLY A 46 25.93 16.75 5.10
N ALA A 47 26.58 16.68 3.94
CA ALA A 47 27.47 15.60 3.49
C ALA A 47 28.46 15.08 4.54
N ASP A 48 28.89 15.91 5.49
CA ASP A 48 29.83 15.57 6.56
C ASP A 48 29.29 14.59 7.61
N LYS A 49 27.96 14.43 7.75
CA LYS A 49 27.36 13.42 8.65
C LYS A 49 27.12 12.08 7.97
N ALA A 50 27.34 12.00 6.65
CA ALA A 50 26.95 10.84 5.87
C ALA A 50 27.91 9.66 5.96
N VAL A 51 29.17 9.94 6.30
CA VAL A 51 30.25 8.95 6.28
C VAL A 51 30.29 8.14 7.58
N THR A 52 29.80 8.67 8.70
CA THR A 52 30.03 8.09 10.04
C THR A 52 29.04 6.99 10.47
N ARG A 53 28.03 6.63 9.65
CA ARG A 53 26.95 5.72 10.08
C ARG A 53 26.78 4.43 9.26
N ILE A 54 27.60 4.21 8.24
CA ILE A 54 27.68 2.92 7.53
C ILE A 54 28.51 1.89 8.34
N THR A 55 29.12 2.31 9.46
CA THR A 55 30.00 1.50 10.33
C THR A 55 29.28 0.51 11.25
N GLY A 56 27.97 0.27 11.08
CA GLY A 56 27.23 -0.74 11.85
C GLY A 56 26.86 -0.33 13.28
N GLU A 57 27.18 0.90 13.70
CA GLU A 57 26.85 1.40 15.04
C GLU A 57 25.59 2.27 15.01
N ARG A 58 24.57 1.81 15.74
CA ARG A 58 23.18 2.31 15.82
C ARG A 58 22.27 1.97 14.65
N ALA A 59 22.05 0.68 14.48
CA ALA A 59 20.71 0.20 14.19
C ALA A 59 19.76 0.66 15.33
N SER A 60 18.78 1.52 15.03
CA SER A 60 17.66 1.76 15.96
C SER A 60 16.94 0.42 16.27
N PRO A 61 16.74 0.03 17.54
CA PRO A 61 16.07 -1.23 17.88
C PRO A 61 14.61 -1.30 17.38
N ALA A 62 14.02 -0.17 16.96
CA ALA A 62 12.63 -0.09 16.51
C ALA A 62 12.45 -0.24 14.98
N GLY A 63 13.50 -0.49 14.21
CA GLY A 63 13.45 -0.37 12.73
C GLY A 63 13.26 1.10 12.31
N HIS A 64 13.60 1.44 11.06
CA HIS A 64 13.25 2.75 10.51
C HIS A 64 12.03 2.59 9.58
N PRO A 65 10.85 3.14 9.94
CA PRO A 65 9.68 3.07 9.07
C PRO A 65 9.96 3.78 7.75
N ASP A 66 9.28 3.37 6.68
CA ASP A 66 9.34 4.04 5.38
C ASP A 66 9.12 5.55 5.57
N THR A 67 10.16 6.36 5.31
CA THR A 67 10.14 7.80 5.63
C THR A 67 9.04 8.58 4.89
N ARG A 68 8.58 8.08 3.74
CA ARG A 68 7.53 8.71 2.92
C ARG A 68 6.18 8.04 3.13
N ASN A 69 6.15 6.75 3.47
CA ASN A 69 4.93 5.93 3.58
C ASN A 69 4.77 5.31 4.98
N SER A 70 5.14 6.05 6.03
CA SER A 70 5.28 5.57 7.42
C SER A 70 3.98 5.15 8.11
N LYS A 71 2.82 5.47 7.54
CA LYS A 71 1.51 5.07 8.07
C LYS A 71 0.81 4.04 7.19
N LEU A 72 0.92 4.21 5.88
CA LEU A 72 0.26 3.35 4.90
C LEU A 72 0.99 3.41 3.56
N LYS A 73 1.30 2.22 3.05
CA LYS A 73 1.85 2.02 1.71
C LYS A 73 0.85 1.22 0.90
N ILE A 74 0.28 1.83 -0.13
CA ILE A 74 -0.69 1.20 -1.01
C ILE A 74 0.05 0.74 -2.26
N GLY A 75 0.01 -0.56 -2.56
CA GLY A 75 0.45 -1.06 -3.85
C GLY A 75 -0.65 -0.82 -4.88
N VAL A 76 -0.33 -0.16 -5.99
CA VAL A 76 -1.30 0.11 -7.05
C VAL A 76 -0.93 -0.73 -8.27
N LEU A 77 -1.77 -1.70 -8.61
CA LEU A 77 -1.62 -2.52 -9.80
C LEU A 77 -2.31 -1.79 -10.96
N ILE A 78 -1.53 -1.26 -11.89
CA ILE A 78 -2.04 -0.35 -12.92
C ILE A 78 -1.88 -1.02 -14.29
N PRO A 79 -2.95 -1.20 -15.08
CA PRO A 79 -2.81 -1.62 -16.47
C PRO A 79 -1.76 -0.75 -17.18
N SER A 80 -0.86 -1.35 -17.96
CA SER A 80 0.25 -0.63 -18.60
C SER A 80 -0.18 0.55 -19.50
N THR A 81 -1.43 0.55 -19.95
CA THR A 81 -2.03 1.62 -20.77
C THR A 81 -2.78 2.68 -19.97
N ASN A 82 -3.02 2.46 -18.67
CA ASN A 82 -3.77 3.39 -17.82
C ASN A 82 -2.83 4.47 -17.26
N THR A 83 -3.02 5.71 -17.74
CA THR A 83 -2.24 6.88 -17.31
C THR A 83 -2.99 7.77 -16.32
N THR A 84 -4.27 7.49 -16.09
CA THR A 84 -5.17 8.34 -15.29
C THR A 84 -5.12 7.99 -13.81
N LEU A 85 -5.21 6.70 -13.48
CA LEU A 85 -5.42 6.27 -12.10
C LEU A 85 -4.30 6.71 -11.15
N GLU A 86 -3.05 6.55 -11.56
CA GLU A 86 -1.90 6.97 -10.75
C GLU A 86 -1.98 8.46 -10.43
N THR A 87 -2.28 9.26 -11.45
CA THR A 87 -2.42 10.71 -11.32
C THR A 87 -3.54 11.08 -10.36
N GLU A 88 -4.73 10.49 -10.50
CA GLU A 88 -5.88 10.78 -9.64
C GLU A 88 -5.63 10.39 -8.18
N LEU A 89 -5.02 9.24 -7.92
CA LEU A 89 -4.69 8.81 -6.56
C LEU A 89 -3.65 9.71 -5.91
N TRP A 90 -2.61 10.12 -6.66
CA TRP A 90 -1.64 11.08 -6.16
C TRP A 90 -2.26 12.44 -5.88
N GLU A 91 -3.12 12.93 -6.77
CA GLU A 91 -3.84 14.18 -6.54
C GLU A 91 -4.69 14.13 -5.27
N LEU A 92 -5.39 13.01 -5.02
CA LEU A 92 -6.17 12.83 -3.81
C LEU A 92 -5.28 12.89 -2.56
N ILE A 93 -4.15 12.16 -2.56
CA ILE A 93 -3.22 12.16 -1.43
C ILE A 93 -2.62 13.56 -1.20
N ILE A 94 -2.18 14.23 -2.26
CA ILE A 94 -1.54 15.55 -2.18
C ILE A 94 -2.53 16.59 -1.68
N ARG A 95 -3.75 16.63 -2.23
CA ARG A 95 -4.80 17.58 -1.80
C ARG A 95 -5.19 17.37 -0.34
N ASN A 96 -5.10 16.15 0.17
CA ASN A 96 -5.46 15.79 1.54
C ASN A 96 -4.24 15.53 2.44
N ARG A 97 -3.05 16.02 2.08
CA ARG A 97 -1.78 15.65 2.74
C ARG A 97 -1.75 15.95 4.25
N ALA A 98 -2.47 16.98 4.69
CA ALA A 98 -2.61 17.30 6.11
C ALA A 98 -3.34 16.19 6.89
N ALA A 99 -4.35 15.58 6.29
CA ALA A 99 -5.11 14.46 6.86
C ALA A 99 -4.44 13.10 6.60
N LEU A 100 -3.62 12.99 5.55
CA LEU A 100 -2.97 11.75 5.10
C LEU A 100 -1.43 11.76 5.22
N PRO A 101 -0.82 12.23 6.33
CA PRO A 101 0.62 12.25 6.45
C PRO A 101 1.17 10.82 6.55
N GLY A 102 2.18 10.50 5.74
CA GLY A 102 2.79 9.16 5.72
C GLY A 102 1.98 8.12 4.96
N VAL A 103 0.99 8.54 4.16
CA VAL A 103 0.31 7.69 3.18
C VAL A 103 0.98 7.89 1.81
N GLY A 104 1.26 6.80 1.10
CA GLY A 104 1.72 6.89 -0.29
C GLY A 104 1.52 5.63 -1.09
N LEU A 105 1.90 5.74 -2.37
CA LEU A 105 1.63 4.75 -3.40
C LEU A 105 2.94 4.08 -3.87
N HIS A 106 2.83 2.81 -4.24
CA HIS A 106 3.84 2.08 -4.98
C HIS A 106 3.18 1.42 -6.20
N SER A 107 3.36 2.02 -7.37
CA SER A 107 2.73 1.58 -8.60
C SER A 107 3.51 0.46 -9.26
N VAL A 108 2.80 -0.58 -9.73
CA VAL A 108 3.36 -1.67 -10.55
C VAL A 108 2.46 -1.88 -11.75
N ASN A 109 3.05 -1.99 -12.93
CA ASN A 109 2.28 -2.21 -14.15
C ASN A 109 1.82 -3.66 -14.28
N VAL A 110 0.53 -3.83 -14.59
CA VAL A 110 -0.02 -5.07 -15.12
C VAL A 110 0.17 -5.05 -16.63
N LEU A 111 1.08 -5.88 -17.13
CA LEU A 111 1.39 -5.98 -18.54
C LEU A 111 0.38 -6.90 -19.24
N THR A 112 -0.66 -6.32 -19.83
CA THR A 112 -1.59 -7.07 -20.68
C THR A 112 -1.31 -6.73 -22.14
N PRO A 113 -1.17 -7.71 -23.05
CA PRO A 113 -1.04 -7.45 -24.48
C PRO A 113 -2.23 -6.63 -25.01
N ALA A 114 -2.08 -5.97 -26.15
CA ALA A 114 -3.22 -5.27 -26.76
C ALA A 114 -4.37 -6.27 -27.04
N PRO A 115 -5.61 -5.96 -26.65
CA PRO A 115 -6.73 -6.88 -26.84
C PRO A 115 -7.03 -7.09 -28.32
N SER A 116 -7.19 -8.36 -28.71
CA SER A 116 -7.99 -8.74 -29.87
C SER A 116 -9.29 -9.33 -29.33
N LEU A 117 -10.43 -8.72 -29.68
CA LEU A 117 -11.75 -9.14 -29.19
C LEU A 117 -12.64 -9.59 -30.35
N GLN A 118 -12.03 -10.12 -31.43
CA GLN A 118 -12.76 -10.49 -32.63
C GLN A 118 -13.45 -11.84 -32.49
N THR A 119 -12.89 -12.73 -31.64
CA THR A 119 -13.46 -14.04 -31.35
C THR A 119 -13.63 -14.26 -29.85
N LYS A 120 -14.43 -15.27 -29.50
CA LYS A 120 -14.65 -15.68 -28.11
C LYS A 120 -13.34 -16.20 -27.50
N GLU A 121 -12.59 -16.99 -28.26
CA GLU A 121 -11.33 -17.58 -27.84
C GLU A 121 -10.27 -16.51 -27.54
N GLU A 122 -10.19 -15.47 -28.37
CA GLU A 122 -9.29 -14.35 -28.14
C GLU A 122 -9.67 -13.55 -26.89
N THR A 123 -10.98 -13.37 -26.66
CA THR A 123 -11.51 -12.71 -25.47
C THR A 123 -11.19 -13.50 -24.20
N GLU A 124 -11.40 -14.82 -24.20
CA GLU A 124 -11.04 -15.70 -23.08
C GLU A 124 -9.53 -15.71 -22.81
N LYS A 125 -8.72 -15.79 -23.87
CA LYS A 125 -7.26 -15.71 -23.75
C LYS A 125 -6.83 -14.40 -23.10
N TYR A 126 -7.41 -13.28 -23.55
CA TYR A 126 -7.12 -11.96 -23.00
C TYR A 126 -7.45 -11.86 -21.51
N GLY A 127 -8.61 -12.38 -21.07
CA GLY A 127 -8.98 -12.43 -19.65
C GLY A 127 -8.03 -13.28 -18.81
N ASN A 128 -7.60 -14.44 -19.33
CA ASN A 128 -6.62 -15.28 -18.67
C ASN A 128 -5.23 -14.60 -18.57
N ASP A 129 -4.79 -13.95 -19.64
CA ASP A 129 -3.55 -13.17 -19.65
C ASP A 129 -3.61 -12.05 -18.60
N PHE A 130 -4.70 -11.28 -18.55
CA PHE A 130 -4.88 -10.22 -17.54
C PHE A 130 -4.80 -10.77 -16.12
N LYS A 131 -5.50 -11.87 -15.84
CA LYS A 131 -5.49 -12.55 -14.55
C LYS A 131 -4.08 -12.98 -14.15
N ASN A 132 -3.38 -13.69 -15.03
CA ASN A 132 -2.02 -14.18 -14.77
C ASN A 132 -1.03 -13.03 -14.55
N ASN A 133 -1.14 -11.97 -15.37
CA ASN A 133 -0.28 -10.80 -15.25
C ASN A 133 -0.61 -9.96 -14.00
N THR A 134 -1.85 -9.99 -13.50
CA THR A 134 -2.21 -9.38 -12.22
C THR A 134 -1.53 -10.10 -11.05
N ILE A 135 -1.49 -11.43 -11.08
CA ILE A 135 -0.77 -12.21 -10.07
C ILE A 135 0.75 -11.94 -10.13
N ALA A 136 1.32 -11.86 -11.33
CA ALA A 136 2.74 -11.52 -11.52
C ALA A 136 3.08 -10.08 -11.04
N ALA A 137 2.21 -9.12 -11.34
CA ALA A 137 2.34 -7.75 -10.85
C ALA A 137 2.21 -7.68 -9.32
N THR A 138 1.32 -8.49 -8.74
CA THR A 138 1.19 -8.62 -7.28
C THR A 138 2.51 -9.08 -6.67
N GLN A 139 3.12 -10.15 -7.19
CA GLN A 139 4.43 -10.62 -6.71
C GLN A 139 5.51 -9.53 -6.77
N THR A 140 5.52 -8.75 -7.83
CA THR A 140 6.42 -7.59 -7.96
C THR A 140 6.14 -6.55 -6.87
N ALA A 141 4.86 -6.21 -6.65
CA ALA A 141 4.46 -5.25 -5.63
C ALA A 141 4.85 -5.69 -4.22
N LEU A 142 4.84 -7.00 -3.92
CA LEU A 142 5.23 -7.53 -2.60
C LEU A 142 6.65 -7.18 -2.18
N HIS A 143 7.56 -6.92 -3.12
CA HIS A 143 8.92 -6.48 -2.79
C HIS A 143 8.95 -5.10 -2.12
N ALA A 144 7.93 -4.28 -2.34
CA ALA A 144 7.77 -3.02 -1.63
C ALA A 144 7.06 -3.19 -0.28
N GLU A 145 6.64 -4.41 0.08
CA GLU A 145 5.88 -4.73 1.30
C GLU A 145 4.69 -3.75 1.52
N PRO A 146 3.73 -3.70 0.58
CA PRO A 146 2.55 -2.86 0.72
C PRO A 146 1.64 -3.39 1.82
N HIS A 147 0.88 -2.48 2.41
CA HIS A 147 -0.14 -2.79 3.40
C HIS A 147 -1.45 -3.26 2.77
N TYR A 148 -1.72 -2.81 1.54
CA TYR A 148 -2.96 -3.05 0.83
C TYR A 148 -2.75 -2.87 -0.67
N LEU A 149 -3.57 -3.54 -1.49
CA LEU A 149 -3.49 -3.43 -2.94
C LEU A 149 -4.74 -2.78 -3.52
N ILE A 150 -4.55 -1.96 -4.55
CA ILE A 150 -5.60 -1.46 -5.42
C ILE A 150 -5.33 -1.97 -6.83
N LEU A 151 -6.28 -2.69 -7.42
CA LEU A 151 -6.27 -3.00 -8.84
C LEU A 151 -7.02 -1.90 -9.59
N GLY A 152 -6.28 -1.25 -10.48
CA GLY A 152 -6.80 -0.23 -11.36
C GLY A 152 -7.85 -0.77 -12.31
N PHE A 153 -8.81 0.10 -12.63
CA PHE A 153 -9.86 -0.24 -13.57
C PHE A 153 -9.28 -0.39 -14.98
N SER A 154 -9.76 -1.40 -15.69
CA SER A 154 -9.33 -1.73 -17.04
C SER A 154 -10.53 -2.11 -17.90
N LEU A 155 -10.34 -2.08 -19.22
CA LEU A 155 -11.35 -2.42 -20.22
C LEU A 155 -11.94 -3.82 -19.98
N GLU A 156 -11.11 -4.74 -19.50
CA GLU A 156 -11.40 -6.12 -19.08
C GLU A 156 -12.53 -6.18 -18.06
N MET A 157 -12.62 -5.20 -17.15
CA MET A 157 -13.66 -5.13 -16.13
C MET A 157 -14.97 -4.52 -16.63
N VAL A 158 -14.96 -3.89 -17.81
CA VAL A 158 -16.13 -3.32 -18.49
C VAL A 158 -16.82 -4.37 -19.36
N TYR A 159 -16.04 -5.22 -20.04
CA TYR A 159 -16.58 -6.36 -20.77
C TYR A 159 -16.97 -7.45 -19.77
N GLY A 160 -18.16 -7.32 -19.17
CA GLY A 160 -18.76 -8.23 -18.19
C GLY A 160 -18.96 -9.70 -18.64
N SER A 161 -18.30 -10.11 -19.73
CA SER A 161 -18.21 -11.47 -20.26
C SER A 161 -16.91 -12.18 -19.90
N LEU A 162 -15.93 -11.51 -19.27
CA LEU A 162 -14.70 -12.17 -18.80
C LEU A 162 -14.95 -12.87 -17.47
N GLU A 163 -15.43 -14.12 -17.57
CA GLU A 163 -15.64 -14.99 -16.42
C GLU A 163 -14.36 -15.10 -15.56
N GLY A 164 -14.52 -15.00 -14.24
CA GLY A 164 -13.44 -15.25 -13.28
C GLY A 164 -12.60 -14.05 -12.85
N LEU A 165 -12.83 -12.84 -13.40
CA LEU A 165 -12.15 -11.62 -12.90
C LEU A 165 -12.62 -11.22 -11.50
N GLU A 166 -13.87 -11.51 -11.14
CA GLU A 166 -14.44 -11.30 -9.80
C GLU A 166 -13.69 -12.13 -8.72
N ALA A 167 -13.01 -13.21 -9.13
CA ALA A 167 -12.27 -14.08 -8.22
C ALA A 167 -10.83 -13.59 -7.95
N ILE A 168 -10.37 -12.54 -8.62
CA ILE A 168 -9.00 -12.02 -8.45
C ILE A 168 -8.74 -11.56 -7.01
N PRO A 169 -9.62 -10.77 -6.35
CA PRO A 169 -9.39 -10.34 -4.97
C PRO A 169 -9.21 -11.52 -4.01
N ASP A 170 -10.06 -12.53 -4.14
CA ASP A 170 -10.04 -13.70 -3.26
C ASP A 170 -8.81 -14.57 -3.52
N GLN A 171 -8.38 -14.69 -4.79
CA GLN A 171 -7.12 -15.37 -5.12
C GLN A 171 -5.90 -14.64 -4.57
N VAL A 172 -5.86 -13.31 -4.68
CA VAL A 172 -4.75 -12.50 -4.14
C VAL A 172 -4.71 -12.62 -2.61
N GLU A 173 -5.86 -12.55 -1.95
CA GLU A 173 -5.95 -12.73 -0.51
C GLU A 173 -5.52 -14.13 -0.08
N GLN A 174 -6.02 -15.18 -0.75
CA GLN A 174 -5.65 -16.57 -0.44
C GLN A 174 -4.17 -16.86 -0.67
N GLN A 175 -3.59 -16.32 -1.76
CA GLN A 175 -2.21 -16.63 -2.15
C GLN A 175 -1.19 -15.78 -1.40
N PHE A 176 -1.51 -14.53 -1.06
CA PHE A 176 -0.53 -13.56 -0.54
C PHE A 176 -0.91 -12.97 0.82
N GLY A 177 -2.10 -13.25 1.36
CA GLY A 177 -2.57 -12.71 2.64
C GLY A 177 -2.78 -11.19 2.64
N LEU A 178 -2.98 -10.60 1.46
CA LEU A 178 -3.18 -9.17 1.25
C LEU A 178 -4.57 -8.92 0.69
N GLY A 179 -5.28 -7.97 1.27
CA GLY A 179 -6.52 -7.53 0.67
C GLY A 179 -6.27 -6.72 -0.60
N LEU A 180 -7.19 -6.87 -1.56
CA LEU A 180 -7.20 -6.17 -2.84
C LEU A 180 -8.54 -5.48 -3.04
N ALA A 181 -8.53 -4.17 -3.27
CA ALA A 181 -9.70 -3.46 -3.78
C ALA A 181 -9.63 -3.40 -5.31
N VAL A 182 -10.74 -3.75 -5.96
CA VAL A 182 -10.94 -3.49 -7.39
C VAL A 182 -11.70 -2.19 -7.52
N TRP A 183 -11.22 -1.26 -8.34
CA TRP A 183 -11.81 0.08 -8.45
C TRP A 183 -13.32 0.07 -8.80
N ARG A 184 -13.81 -0.99 -9.46
CA ARG A 184 -15.23 -1.22 -9.82
C ARG A 184 -16.18 -1.25 -8.62
N GLU A 185 -15.76 -1.76 -7.47
CA GLU A 185 -16.63 -1.98 -6.29
C GLU A 185 -16.64 -0.79 -5.30
N GLY A 186 -16.33 0.42 -5.76
CA GLY A 186 -16.30 1.60 -4.90
C GLY A 186 -14.93 1.83 -4.26
N GLY A 187 -13.87 1.85 -5.08
CA GLY A 187 -12.50 2.17 -4.65
C GLY A 187 -12.35 3.49 -3.90
N ALA A 188 -13.32 4.42 -4.01
CA ALA A 188 -13.37 5.62 -3.19
C ALA A 188 -13.62 5.32 -1.69
N GLY A 189 -14.39 4.29 -1.36
CA GLY A 189 -14.87 4.02 0.00
C GLY A 189 -13.92 3.24 0.89
N SER A 190 -13.38 2.14 0.38
CA SER A 190 -12.38 1.35 1.10
C SER A 190 -11.08 2.14 1.26
N ALA A 191 -10.67 2.90 0.22
CA ALA A 191 -9.51 3.77 0.32
C ALA A 191 -9.75 4.97 1.27
N GLN A 192 -10.92 5.64 1.23
CA GLN A 192 -11.27 6.72 2.19
C GLN A 192 -11.18 6.33 3.66
N GLN A 193 -11.45 5.08 4.00
CA GLN A 193 -11.42 4.66 5.39
C GLN A 193 -10.01 4.34 5.88
N VAL A 194 -9.21 3.64 5.07
CA VAL A 194 -7.78 3.46 5.40
C VAL A 194 -7.09 4.83 5.47
N TRP A 195 -7.57 5.79 4.67
CA TRP A 195 -7.20 7.21 4.74
C TRP A 195 -7.68 7.91 6.03
N GLY A 196 -8.91 7.68 6.48
CA GLY A 196 -9.48 8.30 7.70
C GLY A 196 -8.76 7.92 9.00
N GLU A 197 -8.43 6.64 9.20
CA GLU A 197 -7.75 6.16 10.42
C GLU A 197 -6.27 6.63 10.50
N ALA A 198 -5.63 6.88 9.35
CA ALA A 198 -4.31 7.50 9.32
C ALA A 198 -4.35 8.96 9.84
N GLY A 199 -5.47 9.65 9.66
CA GLY A 199 -5.73 10.99 10.20
C GLY A 199 -5.98 10.97 11.71
N GLU A 200 -6.85 10.10 12.22
CA GLU A 200 -7.24 10.08 13.64
C GLU A 200 -6.11 9.69 14.60
N ARG A 201 -5.20 8.78 14.20
CA ARG A 201 -3.99 8.46 14.99
C ARG A 201 -3.01 9.63 15.09
N SER A 202 -3.12 10.63 14.20
CA SER A 202 -2.31 11.85 14.25
C SER A 202 -2.72 12.75 15.43
N ASP A 203 -4.01 12.85 15.71
CA ASP A 203 -4.55 13.71 16.77
C ASP A 203 -4.32 13.14 18.17
N THR A 204 -4.31 11.81 18.30
CA THR A 204 -4.03 11.14 19.60
C THR A 204 -2.56 11.26 20.00
N LEU A 205 -1.64 11.28 19.03
CA LEU A 205 -0.20 11.49 19.24
C LEU A 205 0.17 12.97 19.48
N GLN A 206 -0.64 13.92 19.01
CA GLN A 206 -0.46 15.34 19.32
C GLN A 206 -1.00 15.70 20.71
N ARG A 207 -2.12 15.11 21.16
CA ARG A 207 -2.66 15.33 22.52
C ARG A 207 -1.78 14.78 23.64
N THR A 208 -0.96 13.76 23.38
CA THR A 208 -0.04 13.18 24.37
C THR A 208 1.30 13.91 24.48
N ARG A 209 1.51 15.01 23.73
CA ARG A 209 2.74 15.83 23.74
C ARG A 209 2.53 17.28 24.20
N GLN A 210 1.47 17.60 24.94
CA GLN A 210 1.44 18.86 25.68
C GLN A 210 1.97 18.63 27.10
N PRO A 211 3.16 19.16 27.46
CA PRO A 211 3.52 19.25 28.86
C PRO A 211 2.65 20.32 29.51
N GLU A 212 1.94 19.95 30.58
CA GLU A 212 1.25 20.88 31.44
C GLU A 212 2.27 21.87 32.02
N HIS A 213 2.23 23.11 31.56
CA HIS A 213 2.99 24.20 32.16
C HIS A 213 2.29 24.62 33.46
N PRO A 214 2.96 24.58 34.63
CA PRO A 214 2.37 25.12 35.84
C PRO A 214 2.30 26.64 35.72
N ALA A 215 1.11 27.19 35.97
CA ALA A 215 0.89 28.62 36.09
C ALA A 215 1.78 29.19 37.20
N VAL A 216 2.76 30.02 36.81
CA VAL A 216 3.50 30.85 37.76
C VAL A 216 2.71 32.14 37.94
N LEU A 217 1.98 32.20 39.06
CA LEU A 217 1.51 33.45 39.65
C LEU A 217 2.73 34.29 40.07
N ARG A 218 2.93 35.44 39.42
CA ARG A 218 3.29 36.74 40.04
C ARG A 218 2.88 37.89 39.12
#